data_AF-A0A3C0MAM5-F1
#
_entry.id   AF-A0A3C0MAM5-F1
#
_cell.length_a   1.000
_cell.length_b   1.000
_cell.length_c   1.000
_cell.angle_alpha   90.00
_cell.angle_beta   90.00
_cell.angle_gamma   90.00
#
_symmetry.space_group_name_H-M   'P 1'
#
loop_
_entity.id
_entity.type
_entity.pdbx_description
1 polymer ?
#
loop_
_entity_poly.entity_id
_entity_poly.type
_entity_poly.pdbx_seq_one_letter_code
_entity_poly.pdbx_strand_id
1 'polypeptide(L)'
;MIEFKTGDILRADVEALVNTVNCVGIMGRGIALQFKNDFPENFKAYEAACEREEVRPGKMFVFETRTLTNPKFIINFPTKRHWRGKSRMEDIDSGLKALVEEIRTRGIRSIAIPPLGSGLGGLNWAEVRPRIVEALRFLNDLQVIVFEPNSAPVATKSREVPNMTAGRAALVVLMHRYLGGLMDPFITLIEIQKLMYFMQEAGEPLRLNYIKHHYGPYADNLRHVLTKIEGHLVSGYNDGGDAPEKQLELVPGAVSEAEAFLEADGDTRDRFDRVGQLVEGFETPFGLELLATVHWVASRENAKSPKDAVDKVYAWNDRKKRFSPRQIALAYNRLVSMGWIETSKEAS
;
A
#
# COMPACT_ATOMS: atom_id res chain seq x y z
N MET A 1 -3.84 24.76 -25.75
CA MET A 1 -3.37 23.48 -26.36
C MET A 1 -3.25 22.45 -25.26
N ILE A 2 -3.81 21.24 -25.43
CA ILE A 2 -3.72 20.15 -24.44
C ILE A 2 -2.72 19.10 -24.94
N GLU A 3 -1.67 18.87 -24.15
CA GLU A 3 -0.66 17.85 -24.38
C GLU A 3 -0.83 16.71 -23.37
N PHE A 4 -0.74 15.45 -23.81
CA PHE A 4 -0.77 14.29 -22.94
C PHE A 4 0.65 13.76 -22.74
N LYS A 5 1.05 13.51 -21.48
CA LYS A 5 2.38 12.99 -21.12
C LYS A 5 2.29 11.86 -20.11
N THR A 6 3.35 11.07 -20.04
CA THR A 6 3.65 10.18 -18.91
C THR A 6 4.87 10.71 -18.17
N GLY A 7 5.07 10.28 -16.92
CA GLY A 7 6.22 10.67 -16.10
C GLY A 7 5.85 11.44 -14.83
N ASP A 8 6.80 12.23 -14.34
CA ASP A 8 6.71 12.94 -13.06
C ASP A 8 6.17 14.36 -13.24
N ILE A 9 4.97 14.61 -12.73
CA ILE A 9 4.30 15.90 -12.78
C ILE A 9 5.05 17.00 -12.04
N LEU A 10 5.83 16.67 -11.00
CA LEU A 10 6.57 17.65 -10.21
C LEU A 10 7.70 18.30 -10.99
N ARG A 11 8.09 17.70 -12.13
CA ARG A 11 9.10 18.22 -13.05
C ARG A 11 8.53 19.08 -14.17
N ALA A 12 7.21 19.27 -14.21
CA ALA A 12 6.58 20.10 -15.24
C ALA A 12 6.89 21.58 -15.00
N ASP A 13 7.52 22.23 -15.98
CA ASP A 13 7.76 23.68 -15.94
C ASP A 13 6.50 24.43 -16.36
N VAL A 14 5.59 24.61 -15.40
CA VAL A 14 4.28 25.27 -15.59
C VAL A 14 3.93 26.15 -14.40
N GLU A 15 3.08 27.15 -14.60
CA GLU A 15 2.72 28.10 -13.54
C GLU A 15 1.93 27.46 -12.40
N ALA A 16 1.12 26.43 -12.69
CA ALA A 16 0.31 25.73 -11.72
C ALA A 16 0.44 24.21 -11.80
N LEU A 17 0.62 23.57 -10.64
CA LEU A 17 0.55 22.11 -10.52
C LEU A 17 -0.73 21.71 -9.78
N VAL A 18 -1.47 20.75 -10.33
CA VAL A 18 -2.64 20.18 -9.66
C VAL A 18 -2.23 18.99 -8.79
N ASN A 19 -2.58 19.06 -7.52
CA ASN A 19 -2.42 17.98 -6.54
C ASN A 19 -3.78 17.36 -6.22
N THR A 20 -3.95 16.05 -6.38
CA THR A 20 -5.21 15.39 -5.99
C THR A 20 -5.22 15.09 -4.50
N VAL A 21 -6.16 15.68 -3.76
CA VAL A 21 -6.23 15.58 -2.29
C VAL A 21 -7.55 14.99 -1.81
N ASN A 22 -7.63 14.70 -0.51
CA ASN A 22 -8.89 14.48 0.21
C ASN A 22 -9.31 15.76 0.96
N CYS A 23 -10.41 15.69 1.73
CA CYS A 23 -10.91 16.83 2.51
C CYS A 23 -10.58 16.73 4.01
N VAL A 24 -9.75 15.78 4.44
CA VAL A 24 -9.45 15.50 5.86
C VAL A 24 -7.97 15.69 6.21
N GLY A 25 -7.25 16.51 5.44
CA GLY A 25 -5.91 16.96 5.81
C GLY A 25 -4.77 15.94 5.61
N ILE A 26 -5.02 14.79 4.98
CA ILE A 26 -4.00 13.72 4.90
C ILE A 26 -3.38 13.62 3.50
N MET A 27 -2.07 13.87 3.39
CA MET A 27 -1.29 13.60 2.17
C MET A 27 -0.34 12.42 2.40
N GLY A 28 -0.91 11.20 2.48
CA GLY A 28 -0.17 10.01 2.92
C GLY A 28 0.29 9.05 1.82
N ARG A 29 -0.21 9.18 0.58
CA ARG A 29 0.09 8.24 -0.53
C ARG A 29 0.02 8.90 -1.91
N GLY A 30 0.56 8.19 -2.91
CA GLY A 30 0.49 8.57 -4.33
C GLY A 30 1.08 9.96 -4.59
N ILE A 31 0.52 10.65 -5.56
CA ILE A 31 0.92 12.02 -5.92
C ILE A 31 0.85 12.99 -4.72
N ALA A 32 -0.16 12.87 -3.85
CA ALA A 32 -0.31 13.78 -2.71
C ALA A 32 0.88 13.71 -1.74
N LEU A 33 1.43 12.50 -1.50
CA LEU A 33 2.63 12.35 -0.68
C LEU A 33 3.84 13.01 -1.31
N GLN A 34 4.00 12.91 -2.64
CA GLN A 34 5.10 13.56 -3.35
C GLN A 34 4.99 15.09 -3.24
N PHE A 35 3.79 15.66 -3.41
CA PHE A 35 3.55 17.08 -3.16
C PHE A 35 3.80 17.51 -1.72
N LYS A 36 3.50 16.65 -0.73
CA LYS A 36 3.81 16.94 0.67
C LYS A 36 5.32 17.04 0.93
N ASN A 37 6.11 16.17 0.28
CA ASN A 37 7.56 16.15 0.43
C ASN A 37 8.22 17.34 -0.26
N ASP A 38 7.78 17.67 -1.48
CA ASP A 38 8.38 18.74 -2.29
C ASP A 38 7.86 20.13 -1.91
N PHE A 39 6.63 20.23 -1.41
CA PHE A 39 5.99 21.49 -0.98
C PHE A 39 5.43 21.38 0.46
N PRO A 40 6.30 21.30 1.49
CA PRO A 40 5.87 21.12 2.87
C PRO A 40 5.04 22.30 3.41
N GLU A 41 5.25 23.51 2.91
CA GLU A 41 4.45 24.69 3.28
C GLU A 41 3.03 24.62 2.72
N ASN A 42 2.87 24.13 1.48
CA ASN A 42 1.56 23.82 0.91
C ASN A 42 0.82 22.80 1.78
N PHE A 43 1.49 21.73 2.23
CA PHE A 43 0.87 20.73 3.08
C PHE A 43 0.37 21.33 4.41
N LYS A 44 1.19 22.12 5.10
CA LYS A 44 0.79 22.78 6.36
C LYS A 44 -0.44 23.69 6.15
N ALA A 45 -0.45 24.47 5.08
CA ALA A 45 -1.57 25.36 4.77
C ALA A 45 -2.84 24.58 4.42
N TYR A 46 -2.70 23.49 3.66
CA TYR A 46 -3.79 22.58 3.29
C TYR A 46 -4.38 21.85 4.51
N GLU A 47 -3.54 21.35 5.41
CA GLU A 47 -3.95 20.65 6.64
C GLU A 47 -4.81 21.59 7.51
N ALA A 48 -4.31 22.80 7.76
CA ALA A 48 -5.07 23.83 8.49
C ALA A 48 -6.38 24.23 7.78
N ALA A 49 -6.40 24.26 6.45
CA ALA A 49 -7.63 24.53 5.69
C ALA A 49 -8.64 23.37 5.80
N CYS A 50 -8.17 22.12 5.89
CA CYS A 50 -9.05 20.97 6.13
C CYS A 50 -9.63 20.99 7.54
N GLU A 51 -8.84 21.36 8.56
CA GLU A 51 -9.33 21.54 9.94
C GLU A 51 -10.44 22.60 10.03
N ARG A 52 -10.40 23.63 9.16
CA ARG A 52 -11.44 24.66 9.04
C ARG A 52 -12.58 24.29 8.08
N GLU A 53 -12.61 23.05 7.57
CA GLU A 53 -13.60 22.57 6.59
C GLU A 53 -13.67 23.41 5.30
N GLU A 54 -12.58 24.11 4.96
CA GLU A 54 -12.53 25.00 3.80
C GLU A 54 -12.32 24.21 2.50
N VAL A 55 -11.82 22.98 2.61
CA VAL A 55 -11.54 22.04 1.51
C VAL A 55 -12.71 21.06 1.38
N ARG A 56 -13.42 21.11 0.25
CA ARG A 56 -14.57 20.23 -0.03
C ARG A 56 -14.67 19.95 -1.53
N PRO A 57 -15.35 18.87 -1.98
CA PRO A 57 -15.58 18.63 -3.40
C PRO A 57 -16.16 19.86 -4.09
N GLY A 58 -15.66 20.17 -5.29
CA GLY A 58 -16.04 21.38 -6.01
C GLY A 58 -15.47 22.69 -5.46
N LYS A 59 -14.56 22.66 -4.49
CA LYS A 59 -13.86 23.86 -3.99
C LYS A 59 -12.36 23.59 -3.88
N MET A 60 -11.58 24.22 -4.75
CA MET A 60 -10.13 24.08 -4.76
C MET A 60 -9.50 24.76 -3.53
N PHE A 61 -8.39 24.20 -3.05
CA PHE A 61 -7.51 24.92 -2.14
C PHE A 61 -6.22 25.28 -2.87
N VAL A 62 -6.03 26.57 -3.13
CA VAL A 62 -4.86 27.05 -3.89
C VAL A 62 -3.84 27.64 -2.94
N PHE A 63 -2.60 27.16 -3.06
CA PHE A 63 -1.45 27.66 -2.34
C PHE A 63 -0.51 28.39 -3.29
N GLU A 64 -0.06 29.58 -2.90
CA GLU A 64 0.93 30.37 -3.63
C GLU A 64 2.32 30.08 -3.10
N THR A 65 3.21 29.58 -3.96
CA THR A 65 4.58 29.19 -3.58
C THR A 65 5.47 30.40 -3.31
N ARG A 66 5.10 31.58 -3.84
CA ARG A 66 5.86 32.85 -3.76
C ARG A 66 7.30 32.74 -4.27
N THR A 67 7.55 31.79 -5.17
CA THR A 67 8.84 31.62 -5.84
C THR A 67 8.95 32.51 -7.08
N LEU A 68 10.17 32.89 -7.45
CA LEU A 68 10.44 33.62 -8.70
C LEU A 68 10.33 32.74 -9.95
N THR A 69 10.44 31.43 -9.76
CA THR A 69 10.32 30.40 -10.81
C THR A 69 9.04 29.59 -10.61
N ASN A 70 8.66 28.85 -11.65
CA ASN A 70 7.57 27.88 -11.58
C ASN A 70 7.87 26.75 -10.57
N PRO A 71 6.81 26.13 -10.00
CA PRO A 71 5.41 26.55 -10.10
C PRO A 71 5.10 27.72 -9.17
N LYS A 72 4.22 28.63 -9.59
CA LYS A 72 3.72 29.76 -8.78
C LYS A 72 2.54 29.35 -7.89
N PHE A 73 1.79 28.34 -8.32
CA PHE A 73 0.59 27.85 -7.66
C PHE A 73 0.60 26.33 -7.51
N ILE A 74 0.17 25.85 -6.33
CA ILE A 74 -0.22 24.47 -6.10
C ILE A 74 -1.74 24.45 -5.91
N ILE A 75 -2.46 23.78 -6.81
CA ILE A 75 -3.92 23.67 -6.77
C ILE A 75 -4.28 22.32 -6.19
N ASN A 76 -4.70 22.30 -4.92
CA ASN A 76 -5.14 21.09 -4.25
C ASN A 76 -6.60 20.81 -4.63
N PHE A 77 -6.78 19.82 -5.51
CA PHE A 77 -8.03 19.39 -6.09
C PHE A 77 -8.65 18.26 -5.26
N PRO A 78 -9.78 18.50 -4.56
CA PRO A 78 -10.40 17.48 -3.74
C PRO A 78 -11.08 16.42 -4.60
N THR A 79 -10.45 15.26 -4.73
CA THR A 79 -10.97 14.10 -5.47
C THR A 79 -11.62 13.06 -4.57
N LYS A 80 -11.48 13.23 -3.24
CA LYS A 80 -12.04 12.34 -2.22
C LYS A 80 -12.54 13.17 -1.04
N ARG A 81 -13.64 12.74 -0.42
CA ARG A 81 -14.11 13.32 0.84
C ARG A 81 -13.24 12.86 2.01
N HIS A 82 -12.98 11.56 2.09
CA HIS A 82 -12.08 10.95 3.06
C HIS A 82 -11.04 10.09 2.33
N TRP A 83 -9.80 10.02 2.84
CA TRP A 83 -8.71 9.30 2.16
C TRP A 83 -8.99 7.80 1.95
N ARG A 84 -9.74 7.16 2.87
CA ARG A 84 -10.23 5.77 2.77
C ARG A 84 -11.32 5.57 1.70
N GLY A 85 -11.97 6.63 1.24
CA GLY A 85 -13.05 6.54 0.26
C GLY A 85 -12.54 6.41 -1.18
N LYS A 86 -13.43 5.96 -2.07
CA LYS A 86 -13.23 6.04 -3.52
C LYS A 86 -13.51 7.47 -4.01
N SER A 87 -12.88 7.84 -5.13
CA SER A 87 -13.24 9.06 -5.84
C SER A 87 -14.58 8.87 -6.54
N ARG A 88 -15.29 9.98 -6.78
CA ARG A 88 -16.59 9.96 -7.46
C ARG A 88 -16.56 10.88 -8.65
N MET A 89 -17.24 10.49 -9.74
CA MET A 89 -17.30 11.31 -10.95
C MET A 89 -17.95 12.68 -10.71
N GLU A 90 -18.95 12.75 -9.83
CA GLU A 90 -19.58 14.01 -9.40
C GLU A 90 -18.58 14.98 -8.75
N ASP A 91 -17.61 14.47 -7.98
CA ASP A 91 -16.59 15.28 -7.32
C ASP A 91 -15.55 15.78 -8.35
N ILE A 92 -15.26 14.98 -9.39
CA ILE A 92 -14.39 15.39 -10.52
C ILE A 92 -15.07 16.48 -11.35
N ASP A 93 -16.34 16.29 -11.72
CA ASP A 93 -17.08 17.25 -12.54
C ASP A 93 -17.24 18.60 -11.85
N SER A 94 -17.59 18.60 -10.57
CA SER A 94 -17.67 19.83 -9.77
C SER A 94 -16.30 20.46 -9.57
N GLY A 95 -15.26 19.65 -9.32
CA GLY A 95 -13.89 20.14 -9.16
C GLY A 95 -13.32 20.76 -10.44
N LEU A 96 -13.64 20.21 -11.62
CA LEU A 96 -13.19 20.75 -12.91
C LEU A 96 -13.80 22.13 -13.20
N LYS A 97 -15.07 22.35 -12.83
CA LYS A 97 -15.70 23.67 -12.92
C LYS A 97 -14.97 24.69 -12.04
N ALA A 98 -14.71 24.33 -10.78
CA ALA A 98 -13.97 25.18 -9.86
C ALA A 98 -12.52 25.43 -10.31
N LEU A 99 -11.87 24.43 -10.90
CA LEU A 99 -10.53 24.58 -11.46
C LEU A 99 -10.49 25.63 -12.58
N VAL A 100 -11.48 25.62 -13.49
CA VAL A 100 -11.60 26.63 -14.55
C VAL A 100 -11.77 28.04 -13.98
N GLU A 101 -12.54 28.19 -12.90
CA GLU A 101 -12.73 29.46 -12.22
C GLU A 101 -11.42 29.96 -11.59
N GLU A 102 -10.67 29.09 -10.91
CA GLU A 102 -9.36 29.44 -10.33
C GLU A 102 -8.34 29.83 -11.42
N ILE A 103 -8.30 29.10 -12.54
CA ILE A 103 -7.43 29.42 -13.68
C ILE A 103 -7.71 30.83 -14.20
N ARG A 104 -8.98 31.19 -14.39
CA ARG A 104 -9.37 32.52 -14.87
C ARG A 104 -9.08 33.62 -13.86
N THR A 105 -9.46 33.40 -12.61
CA THR A 105 -9.32 34.39 -11.52
C THR A 105 -7.86 34.75 -11.27
N ARG A 106 -6.97 33.77 -11.37
CA ARG A 106 -5.53 33.94 -11.12
C ARG A 106 -4.72 34.23 -12.37
N GLY A 107 -5.35 34.23 -13.54
CA GLY A 107 -4.69 34.45 -14.83
C GLY A 107 -3.63 33.40 -15.18
N ILE A 108 -3.83 32.15 -14.77
CA ILE A 108 -2.87 31.06 -14.99
C ILE A 108 -2.76 30.77 -16.50
N ARG A 109 -1.54 30.73 -17.03
CA ARG A 109 -1.25 30.53 -18.46
C ARG A 109 -0.69 29.13 -18.77
N SER A 110 -0.15 28.42 -17.78
CA SER A 110 0.25 27.02 -17.94
C SER A 110 -0.07 26.17 -16.71
N ILE A 111 -0.57 24.95 -16.93
CA ILE A 111 -1.00 24.05 -15.86
C ILE A 111 -0.67 22.58 -16.18
N ALA A 112 -0.26 21.83 -15.16
CA ALA A 112 -0.13 20.38 -15.23
C ALA A 112 -1.18 19.69 -14.36
N ILE A 113 -1.87 18.69 -14.95
CA ILE A 113 -3.01 18.00 -14.35
C ILE A 113 -2.73 16.49 -14.29
N PRO A 114 -2.79 15.84 -13.12
CA PRO A 114 -2.62 14.40 -12.98
C PRO A 114 -3.90 13.64 -13.36
N PRO A 115 -3.87 12.29 -13.39
CA PRO A 115 -5.06 11.50 -13.69
C PRO A 115 -6.07 11.53 -12.54
N LEU A 116 -6.96 12.53 -12.56
CA LEU A 116 -7.86 12.88 -11.46
C LEU A 116 -8.68 11.67 -10.98
N GLY A 117 -8.39 11.21 -9.76
CA GLY A 117 -9.08 10.08 -9.13
C GLY A 117 -8.97 8.73 -9.86
N SER A 118 -8.15 8.59 -10.92
CA SER A 118 -8.06 7.36 -11.71
C SER A 118 -6.97 6.37 -11.25
N GLY A 119 -6.16 6.75 -10.25
CA GLY A 119 -5.25 5.84 -9.54
C GLY A 119 -5.89 5.28 -8.27
N LEU A 120 -5.38 5.69 -7.10
CA LEU A 120 -5.93 5.31 -5.78
C LEU A 120 -7.41 5.70 -5.57
N GLY A 121 -7.98 6.53 -6.44
CA GLY A 121 -9.41 6.89 -6.43
C GLY A 121 -10.32 5.86 -7.12
N GLY A 122 -9.76 4.98 -7.96
CA GLY A 122 -10.48 3.88 -8.61
C GLY A 122 -11.40 4.28 -9.76
N LEU A 123 -11.32 5.51 -10.27
CA LEU A 123 -12.09 5.94 -11.42
C LEU A 123 -11.47 5.43 -12.73
N ASN A 124 -12.31 5.13 -13.72
CA ASN A 124 -11.85 4.72 -15.03
C ASN A 124 -11.24 5.91 -15.79
N TRP A 125 -9.96 5.84 -16.17
CA TRP A 125 -9.29 6.91 -16.90
C TRP A 125 -9.96 7.24 -18.23
N ALA A 126 -10.53 6.24 -18.91
CA ALA A 126 -11.26 6.43 -20.16
C ALA A 126 -12.51 7.31 -19.98
N GLU A 127 -13.05 7.39 -18.76
CA GLU A 127 -14.19 8.25 -18.42
C GLU A 127 -13.74 9.62 -17.89
N VAL A 128 -12.65 9.68 -17.13
CA VAL A 128 -12.11 10.94 -16.56
C VAL A 128 -11.48 11.82 -17.64
N ARG A 129 -10.70 11.23 -18.55
CA ARG A 129 -9.96 11.97 -19.57
C ARG A 129 -10.86 12.89 -20.42
N PRO A 130 -12.00 12.41 -20.97
CA PRO A 130 -12.92 13.28 -21.71
C PRO A 130 -13.44 14.47 -20.88
N ARG A 131 -13.65 14.32 -19.57
CA ARG A 131 -14.13 15.41 -18.70
C ARG A 131 -13.10 16.52 -18.56
N ILE A 132 -11.82 16.17 -18.41
CA ILE A 132 -10.73 17.15 -18.33
C ILE A 132 -10.65 17.96 -19.64
N VAL A 133 -10.68 17.27 -20.78
CA VAL A 133 -10.64 17.91 -22.10
C VAL A 133 -11.82 18.84 -22.30
N GLU A 134 -13.03 18.37 -22.00
CA GLU A 134 -14.26 19.14 -22.17
C GLU A 134 -14.28 20.39 -21.29
N ALA A 135 -13.84 20.29 -20.03
CA ALA A 135 -13.81 21.42 -19.10
C ALA A 135 -12.84 22.54 -19.55
N LEU A 136 -11.72 22.18 -20.17
CA LEU A 136 -10.64 23.11 -20.51
C LEU A 136 -10.69 23.60 -21.97
N ARG A 137 -11.57 23.04 -22.81
CA ARG A 137 -11.61 23.30 -24.26
C ARG A 137 -11.76 24.78 -24.65
N PHE A 138 -12.38 25.59 -23.80
CA PHE A 138 -12.64 27.01 -24.06
C PHE A 138 -11.54 27.95 -23.53
N LEU A 139 -10.46 27.41 -22.95
CA LEU A 139 -9.32 28.18 -22.44
C LEU A 139 -8.21 28.20 -23.50
N ASN A 140 -8.39 28.97 -24.56
CA ASN A 140 -7.52 28.96 -25.74
C ASN A 140 -6.07 29.38 -25.45
N ASP A 141 -5.88 30.30 -24.50
CA ASP A 141 -4.55 30.81 -24.11
C ASP A 141 -3.85 29.96 -23.03
N LEU A 142 -4.44 28.83 -22.64
CA LEU A 142 -3.88 27.95 -21.61
C LEU A 142 -3.06 26.83 -22.24
N GLN A 143 -1.81 26.70 -21.80
CA GLN A 143 -1.01 25.50 -22.01
C GLN A 143 -1.38 24.46 -20.94
N VAL A 144 -1.91 23.32 -21.36
CA VAL A 144 -2.31 22.25 -20.46
C VAL A 144 -1.46 21.02 -20.73
N ILE A 145 -0.82 20.49 -19.69
CA ILE A 145 -0.17 19.18 -19.71
C ILE A 145 -1.02 18.24 -18.86
N VAL A 146 -1.60 17.21 -19.47
CA VAL A 146 -2.32 16.16 -18.74
C VAL A 146 -1.42 14.95 -18.61
N PHE A 147 -1.09 14.58 -17.38
CA PHE A 147 -0.38 13.35 -17.09
C PHE A 147 -1.36 12.18 -17.10
N GLU A 148 -1.06 11.18 -17.91
CA GLU A 148 -1.84 9.95 -17.96
C GLU A 148 -1.48 9.04 -16.78
N PRO A 149 -2.40 8.17 -16.31
CA PRO A 149 -2.04 7.14 -15.35
C PRO A 149 -0.91 6.33 -15.95
N ASN A 150 0.21 6.26 -15.23
CA ASN A 150 1.29 5.38 -15.61
C ASN A 150 0.75 3.94 -15.61
N SER A 151 0.47 3.40 -16.79
CA SER A 151 0.49 1.97 -17.06
C SER A 151 1.93 1.43 -17.13
N ALA A 152 2.92 2.30 -16.93
CA ALA A 152 4.32 1.94 -16.76
C ALA A 152 4.66 1.82 -15.26
N PRO A 153 5.35 0.75 -14.83
CA PRO A 153 5.80 0.61 -13.45
C PRO A 153 6.61 1.84 -13.05
N VAL A 154 6.38 2.33 -11.82
CA VAL A 154 7.22 3.33 -11.16
C VAL A 154 8.66 2.93 -11.42
N ALA A 155 9.43 3.80 -12.08
CA ALA A 155 10.79 3.49 -12.52
C ALA A 155 11.60 2.91 -11.35
N THR A 156 11.76 1.60 -11.38
CA THR A 156 12.60 0.85 -10.47
C THR A 156 14.03 1.10 -10.90
N LYS A 157 14.94 1.23 -9.92
CA LYS A 157 16.37 1.23 -10.22
C LYS A 157 16.86 -0.11 -10.81
N SER A 158 16.01 -1.15 -10.82
CA SER A 158 16.33 -2.45 -11.42
C SER A 158 16.00 -2.44 -12.91
N ARG A 159 17.03 -2.40 -13.76
CA ARG A 159 16.92 -2.56 -15.22
C ARG A 159 16.57 -4.00 -15.64
N GLU A 160 16.67 -4.97 -14.73
CA GLU A 160 16.40 -6.38 -15.00
C GLU A 160 15.06 -6.79 -14.40
N VAL A 161 14.21 -7.39 -15.24
CA VAL A 161 12.98 -8.06 -14.81
C VAL A 161 13.36 -9.32 -14.03
N PRO A 162 12.96 -9.44 -12.75
CA PRO A 162 13.31 -10.61 -11.96
C PRO A 162 12.52 -11.84 -12.43
N ASN A 163 13.21 -12.96 -12.67
CA ASN A 163 12.57 -14.23 -13.00
C ASN A 163 11.55 -14.67 -11.93
N MET A 164 10.44 -15.31 -12.30
CA MET A 164 9.56 -15.95 -11.33
C MET A 164 10.26 -17.16 -10.69
N THR A 165 10.11 -17.33 -9.38
CA THR A 165 10.64 -18.46 -8.60
C THR A 165 9.56 -18.92 -7.63
N ALA A 166 9.57 -20.18 -7.17
CA ALA A 166 8.59 -20.70 -6.20
C ALA A 166 8.33 -19.75 -5.01
N GLY A 167 9.38 -19.27 -4.33
CA GLY A 167 9.24 -18.31 -3.23
C GLY A 167 8.69 -16.93 -3.60
N ARG A 168 8.88 -16.46 -4.85
CA ARG A 168 8.29 -15.21 -5.36
C ARG A 168 6.83 -15.40 -5.72
N ALA A 169 6.51 -16.53 -6.34
CA ALA A 169 5.14 -16.90 -6.66
C ALA A 169 4.31 -17.06 -5.37
N ALA A 170 4.85 -17.79 -4.39
CA ALA A 170 4.24 -17.93 -3.07
C ALA A 170 4.02 -16.58 -2.38
N LEU A 171 5.01 -15.68 -2.39
CA LEU A 171 4.86 -14.33 -1.85
C LEU A 171 3.69 -13.57 -2.51
N VAL A 172 3.66 -13.52 -3.84
CA VAL A 172 2.64 -12.78 -4.59
C VAL A 172 1.25 -13.35 -4.33
N VAL A 173 1.09 -14.68 -4.39
CA VAL A 173 -0.22 -15.32 -4.24
C VAL A 173 -0.69 -15.29 -2.77
N LEU A 174 0.21 -15.37 -1.78
CA LEU A 174 -0.14 -15.15 -0.37
C LEU A 174 -0.61 -13.72 -0.13
N MET A 175 0.08 -12.72 -0.70
CA MET A 175 -0.37 -11.34 -0.66
C MET A 175 -1.75 -11.20 -1.32
N HIS A 176 -1.96 -11.79 -2.50
CA HIS A 176 -3.23 -11.71 -3.21
C HIS A 176 -4.39 -12.29 -2.40
N ARG A 177 -4.20 -13.49 -1.84
CA ARG A 177 -5.20 -14.16 -0.98
C ARG A 177 -5.49 -13.36 0.29
N TYR A 178 -4.47 -12.79 0.91
CA TYR A 178 -4.63 -11.91 2.08
C TYR A 178 -5.48 -10.68 1.76
N LEU A 179 -5.15 -9.98 0.68
CA LEU A 179 -5.89 -8.80 0.21
C LEU A 179 -7.34 -9.15 -0.15
N GLY A 180 -7.56 -10.29 -0.82
CA GLY A 180 -8.89 -10.77 -1.19
C GLY A 180 -9.78 -11.12 0.01
N GLY A 181 -9.20 -11.69 1.08
CA GLY A 181 -9.94 -12.06 2.29
C GLY A 181 -10.45 -10.86 3.10
N LEU A 182 -9.68 -9.77 3.13
CA LEU A 182 -10.04 -8.55 3.87
C LEU A 182 -10.68 -7.45 3.01
N MET A 183 -10.67 -7.61 1.68
CA MET A 183 -10.96 -6.53 0.71
C MET A 183 -10.07 -5.29 0.91
N ASP A 184 -8.87 -5.49 1.46
CA ASP A 184 -7.92 -4.42 1.72
C ASP A 184 -7.10 -4.12 0.45
N PRO A 185 -6.79 -2.84 0.17
CA PRO A 185 -6.06 -2.47 -1.04
C PRO A 185 -4.54 -2.62 -0.93
N PHE A 186 -4.02 -2.92 0.26
CA PHE A 186 -2.59 -3.04 0.55
C PHE A 186 -2.34 -4.00 1.71
N ILE A 187 -1.11 -4.49 1.79
CA ILE A 187 -0.62 -5.33 2.88
C ILE A 187 0.61 -4.66 3.49
N THR A 188 0.75 -4.73 4.80
CA THR A 188 1.89 -4.18 5.55
C THR A 188 3.08 -5.13 5.59
N LEU A 189 4.27 -4.57 5.81
CA LEU A 189 5.51 -5.33 5.94
C LEU A 189 5.45 -6.34 7.10
N ILE A 190 4.74 -6.04 8.20
CA ILE A 190 4.49 -7.00 9.28
C ILE A 190 3.81 -8.26 8.73
N GLU A 191 2.72 -8.11 7.98
CA GLU A 191 1.91 -9.23 7.50
C GLU A 191 2.71 -10.06 6.49
N ILE A 192 3.41 -9.40 5.56
CA ILE A 192 4.34 -10.07 4.64
C ILE A 192 5.38 -10.90 5.40
N GLN A 193 5.97 -10.35 6.46
CA GLN A 193 6.94 -11.06 7.31
C GLN A 193 6.34 -12.32 7.95
N LYS A 194 5.04 -12.31 8.34
CA LYS A 194 4.37 -13.48 8.94
C LYS A 194 3.92 -14.50 7.91
N LEU A 195 3.43 -14.07 6.77
CA LEU A 195 3.04 -14.96 5.67
C LEU A 195 4.27 -15.73 5.15
N MET A 196 5.38 -15.03 4.93
CA MET A 196 6.63 -15.67 4.50
C MET A 196 7.26 -16.53 5.59
N TYR A 197 7.02 -16.22 6.87
CA TYR A 197 7.44 -17.07 7.98
C TYR A 197 6.71 -18.40 7.91
N PHE A 198 5.39 -18.38 7.81
CA PHE A 198 4.60 -19.60 7.71
C PHE A 198 4.87 -20.37 6.42
N MET A 199 5.15 -19.70 5.30
CA MET A 199 5.56 -20.38 4.08
C MET A 199 6.88 -21.17 4.28
N GLN A 200 7.87 -20.59 4.96
CA GLN A 200 9.12 -21.29 5.28
C GLN A 200 8.88 -22.44 6.27
N GLU A 201 8.08 -22.22 7.32
CA GLU A 201 7.75 -23.24 8.31
C GLU A 201 6.85 -24.36 7.72
N ALA A 202 6.14 -24.11 6.62
CA ALA A 202 5.46 -25.14 5.83
C ALA A 202 6.43 -26.01 5.00
N GLY A 203 7.73 -25.69 4.98
CA GLY A 203 8.76 -26.46 4.28
C GLY A 203 9.19 -25.88 2.94
N GLU A 204 8.74 -24.67 2.58
CA GLU A 204 9.23 -24.01 1.37
C GLU A 204 10.73 -23.68 1.57
N PRO A 205 11.63 -24.01 0.62
CA PRO A 205 13.07 -23.82 0.76
C PRO A 205 13.51 -22.35 0.63
N LEU A 206 12.81 -21.47 1.35
CA LEU A 206 13.16 -20.09 1.56
C LEU A 206 14.43 -20.03 2.42
N ARG A 207 15.32 -19.10 2.09
CA ARG A 207 16.56 -18.86 2.85
C ARG A 207 16.39 -17.65 3.77
N LEU A 208 15.24 -17.52 4.45
CA LEU A 208 14.93 -16.38 5.32
C LEU A 208 15.41 -16.66 6.75
N ASN A 209 16.18 -15.73 7.30
CA ASN A 209 16.84 -15.89 8.59
C ASN A 209 15.96 -15.30 9.70
N TYR A 210 14.94 -16.06 10.12
CA TYR A 210 13.98 -15.60 11.12
C TYR A 210 14.57 -15.59 12.54
N ILE A 211 14.50 -14.42 13.19
CA ILE A 211 14.86 -14.18 14.60
C ILE A 211 13.65 -13.74 15.44
N LYS A 212 13.76 -13.90 16.77
CA LYS A 212 12.81 -13.36 17.75
C LYS A 212 12.92 -11.82 17.76
N HIS A 213 11.88 -11.09 17.35
CA HIS A 213 11.92 -9.62 17.25
C HIS A 213 10.66 -8.94 17.84
N HIS A 214 10.59 -7.61 17.81
CA HIS A 214 9.54 -6.80 18.47
C HIS A 214 8.10 -7.24 18.12
N TYR A 215 7.80 -7.42 16.84
CA TYR A 215 6.47 -7.81 16.33
C TYR A 215 6.36 -9.32 16.05
N GLY A 216 7.14 -10.16 16.74
CA GLY A 216 7.20 -11.61 16.46
C GLY A 216 8.39 -11.98 15.56
N PRO A 217 8.34 -13.15 14.89
CA PRO A 217 9.42 -13.63 14.01
C PRO A 217 9.70 -12.64 12.88
N TYR A 218 10.95 -12.28 12.66
CA TYR A 218 11.36 -11.32 11.62
C TYR A 218 12.60 -11.80 10.88
N ALA A 219 12.59 -11.71 9.55
CA ALA A 219 13.73 -12.00 8.70
C ALA A 219 14.21 -10.71 8.02
N ASP A 220 15.38 -10.23 8.44
CA ASP A 220 16.01 -9.02 7.90
C ASP A 220 16.25 -9.14 6.39
N ASN A 221 16.72 -10.30 5.96
CA ASN A 221 17.10 -10.57 4.58
C ASN A 221 15.91 -10.67 3.60
N LEU A 222 14.65 -10.63 4.07
CA LEU A 222 13.48 -10.47 3.21
C LEU A 222 13.53 -9.14 2.43
N ARG A 223 14.19 -8.11 2.98
CA ARG A 223 14.40 -6.82 2.30
C ARG A 223 15.02 -6.96 0.92
N HIS A 224 15.94 -7.91 0.75
CA HIS A 224 16.64 -8.12 -0.51
C HIS A 224 15.69 -8.68 -1.57
N VAL A 225 14.74 -9.52 -1.16
CA VAL A 225 13.69 -10.04 -2.06
C VAL A 225 12.77 -8.90 -2.47
N LEU A 226 12.24 -8.13 -1.50
CA LEU A 226 11.33 -7.02 -1.75
C LEU A 226 11.98 -5.93 -2.63
N THR A 227 13.23 -5.57 -2.36
CA THR A 227 14.01 -4.62 -3.19
C THR A 227 14.16 -5.11 -4.63
N LYS A 228 14.39 -6.42 -4.82
CA LYS A 228 14.65 -7.00 -6.14
C LYS A 228 13.37 -7.13 -6.98
N ILE A 229 12.21 -7.30 -6.35
CA ILE A 229 10.92 -7.46 -7.03
C ILE A 229 10.08 -6.19 -7.05
N GLU A 230 10.53 -5.13 -6.38
CA GLU A 230 9.92 -3.80 -6.42
C GLU A 230 9.69 -3.36 -7.87
N GLY A 231 8.52 -2.75 -8.10
CA GLY A 231 7.94 -2.32 -9.37
C GLY A 231 7.81 -3.38 -10.46
N HIS A 232 8.04 -4.66 -10.14
CA HIS A 232 7.78 -5.78 -11.04
C HIS A 232 6.68 -6.70 -10.51
N LEU A 233 6.79 -7.09 -9.23
CA LEU A 233 5.80 -7.94 -8.56
C LEU A 233 5.08 -7.20 -7.43
N VAL A 234 5.79 -6.35 -6.70
CA VAL A 234 5.25 -5.53 -5.62
C VAL A 234 5.61 -4.06 -5.83
N SER A 235 4.89 -3.15 -5.19
CA SER A 235 5.25 -1.73 -5.15
C SER A 235 5.11 -1.18 -3.74
N GLY A 236 5.82 -0.09 -3.43
CA GLY A 236 5.74 0.59 -2.14
C GLY A 236 6.88 0.27 -1.17
N TYR A 237 7.89 -0.50 -1.60
CA TYR A 237 9.06 -0.79 -0.76
C TYR A 237 10.19 0.24 -0.91
N ASN A 238 10.26 0.92 -2.06
CA ASN A 238 11.44 1.69 -2.51
C ASN A 238 11.72 3.02 -1.76
N ASP A 239 10.81 3.47 -0.89
CA ASP A 239 10.94 4.70 -0.10
C ASP A 239 11.96 4.61 1.05
N GLY A 240 12.58 3.43 1.23
CA GLY A 240 13.62 3.18 2.23
C GLY A 240 13.07 2.84 3.61
N GLY A 241 13.87 2.11 4.40
CA GLY A 241 13.49 1.69 5.75
C GLY A 241 12.58 0.44 5.81
N ASP A 242 12.47 -0.14 7.00
CA ASP A 242 11.68 -1.35 7.28
C ASP A 242 10.61 -1.06 8.34
N ALA A 243 9.94 0.08 8.20
CA ALA A 243 8.83 0.44 9.07
C ALA A 243 7.78 -0.70 9.07
N PRO A 244 7.33 -1.18 10.23
CA PRO A 244 6.48 -2.36 10.33
C PRO A 244 5.15 -2.21 9.55
N GLU A 245 4.57 -1.02 9.64
CA GLU A 245 3.33 -0.60 8.98
C GLU A 245 3.50 -0.14 7.53
N LYS A 246 4.72 -0.25 6.96
CA LYS A 246 4.97 0.07 5.55
C LYS A 246 4.03 -0.74 4.67
N GLN A 247 3.32 -0.07 3.78
CA GLN A 247 2.30 -0.68 2.93
C GLN A 247 2.89 -1.02 1.57
N LEU A 248 2.60 -2.23 1.11
CA LEU A 248 2.98 -2.75 -0.19
C LEU A 248 1.71 -3.16 -0.95
N GLU A 249 1.77 -2.98 -2.26
CA GLU A 249 0.71 -3.35 -3.20
C GLU A 249 1.26 -4.34 -4.23
N LEU A 250 0.38 -5.11 -4.87
CA LEU A 250 0.76 -5.99 -5.97
C LEU A 250 0.75 -5.20 -7.28
N VAL A 251 1.77 -5.42 -8.11
CA VAL A 251 1.82 -4.83 -9.45
C VAL A 251 0.80 -5.55 -10.36
N PRO A 252 0.03 -4.83 -11.21
CA PRO A 252 -0.89 -5.45 -12.15
C PRO A 252 -0.19 -6.50 -13.03
N GLY A 253 -0.81 -7.67 -13.19
CA GLY A 253 -0.25 -8.80 -13.96
C GLY A 253 0.61 -9.76 -13.15
N ALA A 254 1.22 -9.32 -12.04
CA ALA A 254 2.08 -10.16 -11.21
C ALA A 254 1.34 -11.38 -10.63
N VAL A 255 0.05 -11.21 -10.29
CA VAL A 255 -0.79 -12.28 -9.76
C VAL A 255 -0.95 -13.41 -10.78
N SER A 256 -1.34 -13.09 -12.00
CA SER A 256 -1.56 -14.09 -13.05
C SER A 256 -0.27 -14.85 -13.40
N GLU A 257 0.88 -14.17 -13.42
CA GLU A 257 2.18 -14.81 -13.62
C GLU A 257 2.54 -15.77 -12.47
N ALA A 258 2.25 -15.36 -11.23
CA ALA A 258 2.54 -16.16 -10.05
C ALA A 258 1.61 -17.37 -9.91
N GLU A 259 0.32 -17.22 -10.24
CA GLU A 259 -0.66 -18.30 -10.25
C GLU A 259 -0.29 -19.35 -11.31
N ALA A 260 0.03 -18.93 -12.52
CA ALA A 260 0.47 -19.84 -13.59
C ALA A 260 1.75 -20.62 -13.19
N PHE A 261 2.65 -20.00 -12.43
CA PHE A 261 3.82 -20.70 -11.89
C PHE A 261 3.43 -21.74 -10.84
N LEU A 262 2.56 -21.39 -9.89
CA LEU A 262 2.12 -22.32 -8.83
C LEU A 262 1.31 -23.51 -9.37
N GLU A 263 0.56 -23.34 -10.46
CA GLU A 263 -0.13 -24.45 -11.10
C GLU A 263 0.82 -25.55 -11.59
N ALA A 264 2.06 -25.18 -11.95
CA ALA A 264 3.09 -26.11 -12.38
C ALA A 264 3.92 -26.72 -11.22
N ASP A 265 3.78 -26.20 -9.99
CA ASP A 265 4.57 -26.58 -8.82
C ASP A 265 3.65 -27.06 -7.67
N GLY A 266 3.33 -28.36 -7.69
CA GLY A 266 2.41 -28.99 -6.75
C GLY A 266 2.87 -28.88 -5.28
N ASP A 267 4.16 -29.05 -5.01
CA ASP A 267 4.70 -28.96 -3.65
C ASP A 267 4.52 -27.55 -3.06
N THR A 268 4.84 -26.51 -3.84
CA THR A 268 4.67 -25.12 -3.41
C THR A 268 3.20 -24.78 -3.21
N ARG A 269 2.31 -25.30 -4.08
CA ARG A 269 0.86 -25.15 -3.96
C ARG A 269 0.32 -25.79 -2.68
N ASP A 270 0.74 -27.01 -2.34
CA ASP A 270 0.30 -27.70 -1.13
C ASP A 270 0.73 -26.94 0.14
N ARG A 271 1.96 -26.41 0.15
CA ARG A 271 2.46 -25.56 1.24
C ARG A 271 1.68 -24.26 1.34
N PHE A 272 1.40 -23.62 0.21
CA PHE A 272 0.57 -22.42 0.14
C PHE A 272 -0.83 -22.68 0.71
N ASP A 273 -1.48 -23.77 0.32
CA ASP A 273 -2.82 -24.12 0.81
C ASP A 273 -2.81 -24.40 2.31
N ARG A 274 -1.75 -25.05 2.82
CA ARG A 274 -1.54 -25.27 4.25
C ARG A 274 -1.41 -23.93 5.01
N VAL A 275 -0.67 -22.96 4.47
CA VAL A 275 -0.58 -21.60 5.07
C VAL A 275 -1.94 -20.90 5.03
N GLY A 276 -2.63 -20.94 3.88
CA GLY A 276 -3.93 -20.31 3.71
C GLY A 276 -5.00 -20.86 4.67
N GLN A 277 -5.02 -22.18 4.88
CA GLN A 277 -5.87 -22.82 5.89
C GLN A 277 -5.47 -22.40 7.31
N LEU A 278 -4.17 -22.31 7.62
CA LEU A 278 -3.73 -21.91 8.96
C LEU A 278 -4.23 -20.51 9.34
N VAL A 279 -4.05 -19.53 8.45
CA VAL A 279 -4.29 -18.11 8.74
C VAL A 279 -5.75 -17.70 8.69
N GLU A 280 -6.65 -18.57 8.23
CA GLU A 280 -8.08 -18.33 8.23
C GLU A 280 -8.61 -18.06 9.66
N GLY A 281 -9.31 -16.94 9.85
CA GLY A 281 -9.72 -16.39 11.14
C GLY A 281 -8.64 -15.58 11.88
N PHE A 282 -7.42 -15.47 11.32
CA PHE A 282 -6.28 -14.71 11.85
C PHE A 282 -5.74 -13.68 10.84
N GLU A 283 -6.51 -13.34 9.82
CA GLU A 283 -6.11 -12.53 8.66
C GLU A 283 -5.95 -11.04 8.98
N THR A 284 -5.90 -10.63 10.25
CA THR A 284 -5.59 -9.23 10.61
C THR A 284 -4.11 -9.11 10.97
N PRO A 285 -3.49 -7.92 10.93
CA PRO A 285 -2.11 -7.77 11.39
C PRO A 285 -1.95 -8.18 12.86
N PHE A 286 -2.99 -7.98 13.69
CA PHE A 286 -3.04 -8.48 15.06
C PHE A 286 -3.08 -10.01 15.12
N GLY A 287 -3.94 -10.64 14.30
CA GLY A 287 -4.10 -12.09 14.24
C GLY A 287 -2.86 -12.81 13.73
N LEU A 288 -2.25 -12.33 12.64
CA LEU A 288 -1.00 -12.88 12.11
C LEU A 288 0.16 -12.70 13.09
N GLU A 289 0.26 -11.54 13.75
CA GLU A 289 1.25 -11.31 14.80
C GLU A 289 1.07 -12.32 15.94
N LEU A 290 -0.17 -12.51 16.41
CA LEU A 290 -0.50 -13.48 17.46
C LEU A 290 -0.11 -14.90 17.04
N LEU A 291 -0.59 -15.36 15.88
CA LEU A 291 -0.39 -16.72 15.41
C LEU A 291 1.10 -17.05 15.24
N ALA A 292 1.87 -16.14 14.63
CA ALA A 292 3.30 -16.34 14.44
C ALA A 292 4.09 -16.29 15.76
N THR A 293 3.67 -15.45 16.71
CA THR A 293 4.28 -15.39 18.05
C THR A 293 4.04 -16.69 18.81
N VAL A 294 2.81 -17.22 18.79
CA VAL A 294 2.46 -18.48 19.47
C VAL A 294 3.16 -19.66 18.80
N HIS A 295 3.20 -19.71 17.46
CA HIS A 295 3.94 -20.73 16.73
C HIS A 295 5.41 -20.76 17.15
N TRP A 296 6.07 -19.60 17.20
CA TRP A 296 7.47 -19.50 17.58
C TRP A 296 7.75 -20.01 19.00
N VAL A 297 6.96 -19.62 20.00
CA VAL A 297 7.21 -20.09 21.38
C VAL A 297 6.95 -21.59 21.50
N ALA A 298 6.02 -22.14 20.74
CA ALA A 298 5.77 -23.58 20.71
C ALA A 298 6.91 -24.35 20.01
N SER A 299 7.30 -23.94 18.81
CA SER A 299 8.27 -24.67 17.99
C SER A 299 9.73 -24.45 18.40
N ARG A 300 10.09 -23.25 18.86
CA ARG A 300 11.49 -22.88 19.19
C ARG A 300 11.76 -22.74 20.68
N GLU A 301 10.73 -22.48 21.48
CA GLU A 301 10.85 -22.32 22.95
C GLU A 301 10.11 -23.42 23.72
N ASN A 302 9.68 -24.47 23.00
CA ASN A 302 9.08 -25.68 23.56
C ASN A 302 7.87 -25.40 24.47
N ALA A 303 6.98 -24.47 24.06
CA ALA A 303 5.71 -24.26 24.76
C ALA A 303 4.80 -25.47 24.61
N LYS A 304 4.51 -26.19 25.70
CA LYS A 304 3.82 -27.50 25.67
C LYS A 304 2.32 -27.45 25.91
N SER A 305 1.80 -26.31 26.34
CA SER A 305 0.38 -26.12 26.64
C SER A 305 -0.04 -24.67 26.38
N PRO A 306 -1.35 -24.37 26.26
CA PRO A 306 -1.84 -23.00 26.18
C PRO A 306 -1.35 -22.12 27.34
N LYS A 307 -1.26 -22.67 28.56
CA LYS A 307 -0.78 -21.94 29.74
C LYS A 307 0.71 -21.58 29.60
N ASP A 308 1.53 -22.54 29.23
CA ASP A 308 2.98 -22.33 29.00
C ASP A 308 3.22 -21.34 27.83
N ALA A 309 2.39 -21.41 26.79
CA ALA A 309 2.43 -20.45 25.69
C ALA A 309 2.12 -19.02 26.16
N VAL A 310 1.17 -18.82 27.08
CA VAL A 310 0.88 -17.50 27.66
C VAL A 310 2.11 -16.95 28.39
N ASP A 311 2.72 -17.75 29.26
CA ASP A 311 3.89 -17.33 30.04
C ASP A 311 5.05 -16.93 29.13
N LYS A 312 5.35 -17.74 28.09
CA LYS A 312 6.43 -17.47 27.12
C LYS A 312 6.12 -16.29 26.18
N VAL A 313 4.87 -16.14 25.75
CA VAL A 313 4.44 -14.98 24.93
C VAL A 313 4.60 -13.69 25.74
N TYR A 314 4.21 -13.67 27.02
CA TYR A 314 4.34 -12.48 27.86
C TYR A 314 5.79 -12.18 28.26
N ALA A 315 6.64 -13.22 28.35
CA ALA A 315 8.08 -13.06 28.55
C ALA A 315 8.82 -12.54 27.29
N TRP A 316 8.17 -12.53 26.12
CA TRP A 316 8.79 -12.05 24.88
C TRP A 316 9.10 -10.55 24.91
N ASN A 317 8.09 -9.72 25.21
CA ASN A 317 8.20 -8.27 25.46
C ASN A 317 6.85 -7.71 25.94
N ASP A 318 6.84 -6.45 26.41
CA ASP A 318 5.63 -5.81 26.94
C ASP A 318 4.49 -5.70 25.93
N ARG A 319 4.80 -5.51 24.64
CA ARG A 319 3.78 -5.44 23.58
C ARG A 319 2.95 -6.73 23.53
N LYS A 320 3.55 -7.90 23.77
CA LYS A 320 2.84 -9.18 23.71
C LYS A 320 1.77 -9.35 24.79
N LYS A 321 1.79 -8.55 25.85
CA LYS A 321 0.73 -8.49 26.87
C LYS A 321 -0.60 -7.96 26.33
N ARG A 322 -0.62 -7.41 25.11
CA ARG A 322 -1.85 -7.02 24.41
C ARG A 322 -2.72 -8.21 23.99
N PHE A 323 -2.13 -9.40 23.88
CA PHE A 323 -2.86 -10.62 23.55
C PHE A 323 -3.45 -11.19 24.82
N SER A 324 -4.77 -11.35 24.87
CA SER A 324 -5.40 -12.00 26.03
C SER A 324 -5.00 -13.47 26.13
N PRO A 325 -5.01 -14.08 27.33
CA PRO A 325 -4.72 -15.51 27.49
C PRO A 325 -5.65 -16.39 26.64
N ARG A 326 -6.92 -15.98 26.48
CA ARG A 326 -7.90 -16.65 25.62
C ARG A 326 -7.50 -16.62 24.15
N GLN A 327 -7.02 -15.48 23.65
CA GLN A 327 -6.54 -15.36 22.26
C GLN A 327 -5.31 -16.22 22.01
N ILE A 328 -4.36 -16.25 22.96
CA ILE A 328 -3.17 -17.12 22.88
C ILE A 328 -3.57 -18.59 22.85
N ALA A 329 -4.51 -19.01 23.71
CA ALA A 329 -5.02 -20.37 23.72
C ALA A 329 -5.73 -20.74 22.40
N LEU A 330 -6.51 -19.83 21.83
CA LEU A 330 -7.16 -20.05 20.52
C LEU A 330 -6.13 -20.26 19.40
N ALA A 331 -5.09 -19.41 19.35
CA ALA A 331 -4.01 -19.56 18.37
C ALA A 331 -3.23 -20.86 18.58
N TYR A 332 -2.92 -21.23 19.83
CA TYR A 332 -2.23 -22.48 20.16
C TYR A 332 -3.05 -23.69 19.69
N ASN A 333 -4.35 -23.72 20.00
CA ASN A 333 -5.24 -24.81 19.59
C ASN A 333 -5.40 -24.89 18.07
N ARG A 334 -5.45 -23.75 17.36
CA ARG A 334 -5.46 -23.71 15.89
C ARG A 334 -4.19 -24.35 15.31
N LEU A 335 -3.02 -24.03 15.87
CA LEU A 335 -1.75 -24.61 15.44
C LEU A 335 -1.68 -26.12 15.69
N VAL A 336 -2.19 -26.60 16.84
CA VAL A 336 -2.30 -28.03 17.13
C VAL A 336 -3.27 -28.72 16.16
N SER A 337 -4.48 -28.18 16.00
CA SER A 337 -5.52 -28.81 15.16
C SER A 337 -5.12 -28.90 13.68
N MET A 338 -4.31 -27.95 13.21
CA MET A 338 -3.78 -27.92 11.85
C MET A 338 -2.42 -28.65 11.72
N GLY A 339 -1.94 -29.29 12.79
CA GLY A 339 -0.70 -30.07 12.80
C GLY A 339 0.57 -29.25 12.55
N TRP A 340 0.60 -27.98 12.98
CA TRP A 340 1.79 -27.11 12.90
C TRP A 340 2.69 -27.23 14.13
N ILE A 341 2.13 -27.66 15.26
CA ILE A 341 2.87 -27.93 16.50
C ILE A 341 2.35 -29.24 17.11
N GLU A 342 3.24 -30.01 17.71
CA GLU A 342 2.89 -31.24 18.41
C GLU A 342 2.45 -30.93 19.85
N THR A 343 1.41 -31.61 20.34
CA THR A 343 1.15 -31.66 21.78
C THR A 343 2.04 -32.71 22.40
N SER A 344 2.69 -32.38 23.53
CA SER A 344 3.28 -33.42 24.37
C SER A 344 2.15 -34.33 24.83
N LYS A 345 2.13 -35.58 24.35
CA LYS A 345 1.32 -36.64 24.98
C LYS A 345 1.68 -36.62 26.47
N GLU A 346 0.71 -36.37 27.33
CA GLU A 346 0.86 -36.69 28.75
C GLU A 346 1.21 -38.19 28.79
N ALA A 347 2.41 -38.50 29.29
CA ALA A 347 2.78 -39.86 29.64
C ALA A 347 1.70 -40.34 30.62
N SER A 348 0.91 -41.31 30.15
CA SER A 348 -0.20 -41.93 30.87
C SER A 348 0.29 -42.72 32.07
#